data_AF-A0A819WJZ5-F1
#
_entry.id   AF-A0A819WJZ5-F1
#
_cell.length_a   1.000
_cell.length_b   1.000
_cell.length_c   1.000
_cell.angle_alpha   90.00
_cell.angle_beta   90.00
_cell.angle_gamma   90.00
#
_symmetry.space_group_name_H-M   'P 1'
#
loop_
_entity.id
_entity.type
_entity.pdbx_description
1 polymer ?
#
loop_
_entity_poly.entity_id
_entity_poly.type
_entity_poly.pdbx_seq_one_letter_code
_entity_poly.pdbx_strand_id
1 'polypeptide(L)'
;VDGLVKLHAWNMTQYDIILTLDADAMIVGSIEEPFEQMRTNSTIQMLAVDDAGIPSSYRKELRSYFNSGVLFFRPNSTHFTELVHLSANKSFYDLKYPQQNLLNKYFHDHWISLPPIFNMLDHLNGKHHVWNNQTNNSRIIHFAGSHKPWDMLHRLKPNQVDTDRMWRQYFGALVTENGWRKDDFLVPLASQPFRKKFRYDQWIRTDLQPVQLSRPEPVRPLWNIRPNRIGRIPARKHL
;
A
#
# COMPACT_ATOMS: atom_id res chain seq x y z
N VAL A 1 1.03 16.60 -17.22
CA VAL A 1 -0.16 15.85 -17.68
C VAL A 1 -0.05 14.35 -17.33
N ASP A 2 0.77 13.96 -16.34
CA ASP A 2 1.08 12.54 -16.08
C ASP A 2 0.23 11.87 -14.97
N GLY A 3 -0.56 12.65 -14.22
CA GLY A 3 -1.27 12.17 -13.03
C GLY A 3 -2.56 11.39 -13.28
N LEU A 4 -2.99 11.22 -14.53
CA LEU A 4 -4.30 10.64 -14.88
C LEU A 4 -4.22 9.40 -15.76
N VAL A 5 -3.03 8.83 -15.93
CA VAL A 5 -2.83 7.62 -16.73
C VAL A 5 -3.69 6.45 -16.23
N LYS A 6 -3.95 6.37 -14.91
CA LYS A 6 -4.84 5.36 -14.32
C LYS A 6 -6.25 5.36 -14.93
N LEU A 7 -6.75 6.51 -15.40
CA LEU A 7 -8.10 6.61 -15.98
C LEU A 7 -8.27 5.71 -17.21
N HIS A 8 -7.19 5.45 -17.97
CA HIS A 8 -7.24 4.56 -19.13
C HIS A 8 -7.67 3.14 -18.79
N ALA A 9 -7.56 2.71 -17.53
CA ALA A 9 -8.06 1.42 -17.10
C ALA A 9 -9.59 1.28 -17.28
N TRP A 10 -10.36 2.37 -17.22
CA TRP A 10 -11.80 2.33 -17.56
C TRP A 10 -12.07 2.04 -19.03
N ASN A 11 -11.10 2.27 -19.93
CA ASN A 11 -11.25 1.98 -21.35
C ASN A 11 -10.81 0.55 -21.73
N MET A 12 -10.33 -0.25 -20.78
CA MET A 12 -9.89 -1.63 -21.03
C MET A 12 -11.09 -2.60 -20.97
N THR A 13 -12.08 -2.38 -21.85
CA THR A 13 -13.36 -3.11 -21.87
C THR A 13 -13.26 -4.56 -22.33
N GLN A 14 -12.06 -5.04 -22.68
CA GLN A 14 -11.79 -6.46 -22.88
C GLN A 14 -11.75 -7.27 -21.57
N TYR A 15 -11.81 -6.61 -20.41
CA TYR A 15 -11.86 -7.25 -19.09
C TYR A 15 -13.23 -7.02 -18.44
N ASP A 16 -13.75 -7.99 -17.70
CA ASP A 16 -15.02 -7.84 -16.99
C ASP A 16 -14.89 -7.04 -15.68
N ILE A 17 -13.79 -7.28 -14.96
CA ILE A 17 -13.46 -6.64 -13.68
C ILE A 17 -11.96 -6.35 -13.68
N ILE A 18 -11.58 -5.14 -13.28
CA ILE A 18 -10.20 -4.70 -13.16
C ILE A 18 -9.91 -4.36 -11.70
N LEU A 19 -8.77 -4.85 -11.19
CA LEU A 19 -8.10 -4.30 -10.01
C LEU A 19 -7.01 -3.33 -10.49
N THR A 20 -7.13 -2.05 -10.12
CA THR A 20 -5.99 -1.12 -10.18
C THR A 20 -5.33 -1.03 -8.81
N LEU A 21 -4.01 -1.14 -8.81
CA LEU A 21 -3.15 -1.07 -7.63
C LEU A 21 -2.09 0.02 -7.86
N ASP A 22 -1.92 0.94 -6.91
CA ASP A 22 -0.78 1.86 -6.94
C ASP A 22 0.54 1.10 -6.79
N ALA A 23 1.59 1.63 -7.42
CA ALA A 23 2.90 0.95 -7.49
C ALA A 23 3.59 0.80 -6.12
N ASP A 24 3.12 1.54 -5.12
CA ASP A 24 3.55 1.48 -3.72
C ASP A 24 2.57 0.68 -2.85
N ALA A 25 1.83 -0.27 -3.43
CA ALA A 25 1.04 -1.24 -2.68
C ALA A 25 1.48 -2.69 -2.98
N MET A 26 1.19 -3.58 -2.03
CA MET A 26 1.62 -4.98 -2.04
C MET A 26 0.46 -5.89 -1.62
N ILE A 27 0.17 -6.91 -2.43
CA ILE A 27 -0.78 -7.97 -2.09
C ILE A 27 -0.08 -8.99 -1.19
N VAL A 28 -0.66 -9.28 -0.03
CA VAL A 28 -0.11 -10.18 1.00
C VAL A 28 -1.10 -11.28 1.43
N GLY A 29 -2.27 -11.33 0.80
CA GLY A 29 -3.27 -12.38 1.02
C GLY A 29 -4.25 -12.45 -0.14
N SER A 30 -5.18 -13.41 -0.07
CA SER A 30 -6.21 -13.58 -1.11
C SER A 30 -7.06 -12.33 -1.27
N ILE A 31 -7.31 -11.96 -2.52
CA ILE A 31 -8.16 -10.85 -2.96
C ILE A 31 -9.40 -11.35 -3.72
N GLU A 32 -9.72 -12.64 -3.58
CA GLU A 32 -10.81 -13.28 -4.33
C GLU A 32 -12.19 -12.75 -3.91
N GLU A 33 -12.36 -12.42 -2.64
CA GLU A 33 -13.63 -11.97 -2.07
C GLU A 33 -14.21 -10.72 -2.79
N PRO A 34 -13.46 -9.61 -2.98
CA PRO A 34 -13.93 -8.49 -3.81
C PRO A 34 -14.33 -8.87 -5.24
N PHE A 35 -13.57 -9.76 -5.89
CA PHE A 35 -13.91 -10.21 -7.24
C PHE A 35 -15.19 -11.04 -7.27
N GLU A 36 -15.37 -11.95 -6.32
CA GLU A 36 -16.60 -12.74 -6.18
C GLU A 36 -17.81 -11.87 -5.87
N GLN A 37 -17.65 -10.88 -4.98
CA GLN A 37 -18.70 -9.92 -4.67
C GLN A 37 -19.16 -9.17 -5.94
N MET A 38 -18.22 -8.75 -6.79
CA MET A 38 -18.57 -8.12 -8.06
C MET A 38 -19.19 -9.12 -9.04
N ARG A 39 -18.62 -10.32 -9.22
CA ARG A 39 -19.15 -11.35 -10.14
C ARG A 39 -20.60 -11.71 -9.83
N THR A 40 -20.90 -11.90 -8.55
CA THR A 40 -22.23 -12.30 -8.07
C THR A 40 -23.25 -11.15 -8.05
N ASN A 41 -22.79 -9.90 -8.08
CA ASN A 41 -23.66 -8.72 -8.15
C ASN A 41 -23.25 -7.76 -9.28
N SER A 42 -23.95 -7.86 -10.40
CA SER A 42 -23.72 -7.06 -11.60
C SER A 42 -23.99 -5.56 -11.42
N THR A 43 -24.72 -5.16 -10.37
CA THR A 43 -25.04 -3.75 -10.10
C THR A 43 -23.85 -2.98 -9.52
N ILE A 44 -22.89 -3.67 -8.90
CA ILE A 44 -21.72 -3.04 -8.26
C ILE A 44 -20.78 -2.47 -9.34
N GLN A 45 -20.66 -1.15 -9.43
CA GLN A 45 -19.75 -0.53 -10.40
C GLN A 45 -18.31 -0.48 -9.90
N MET A 46 -18.13 -0.26 -8.60
CA MET A 46 -16.82 -0.09 -7.98
C MET A 46 -16.82 -0.51 -6.51
N LEU A 47 -15.73 -1.13 -6.10
CA LEU A 47 -15.37 -1.41 -4.71
C LEU A 47 -14.06 -0.68 -4.38
N ALA A 48 -14.02 -0.03 -3.22
CA ALA A 48 -12.85 0.68 -2.72
C ALA A 48 -12.87 0.70 -1.19
N VAL A 49 -11.78 1.10 -0.55
CA VAL A 49 -11.73 1.27 0.91
C VAL A 49 -11.83 2.75 1.26
N ASP A 50 -12.63 3.07 2.27
CA ASP A 50 -12.75 4.43 2.81
C ASP A 50 -11.40 4.98 3.29
N ASP A 51 -11.08 6.22 2.92
CA ASP A 51 -9.86 6.91 3.36
C ASP A 51 -10.07 7.56 4.73
N ALA A 52 -10.31 6.72 5.74
CA ALA A 52 -10.67 7.16 7.09
C ALA A 52 -9.60 8.04 7.78
N GLY A 53 -8.41 8.17 7.19
CA GLY A 53 -7.33 9.03 7.69
C GLY A 53 -7.31 10.45 7.10
N ILE A 54 -8.12 10.74 6.08
CA ILE A 54 -8.06 12.03 5.40
C ILE A 54 -8.81 13.12 6.18
N PRO A 55 -8.22 14.32 6.40
CA PRO A 55 -8.94 15.41 7.05
C PRO A 55 -10.17 15.87 6.25
N SER A 56 -11.21 16.30 6.97
CA SER A 56 -12.50 16.70 6.38
C SER A 56 -12.40 17.85 5.37
N SER A 57 -11.38 18.70 5.47
CA SER A 57 -11.12 19.78 4.52
C SER A 57 -10.77 19.28 3.11
N TYR A 58 -10.22 18.07 2.98
CA TYR A 58 -9.82 17.51 1.68
C TYR A 58 -10.99 16.83 0.94
N ARG A 59 -12.00 16.33 1.67
CA ARG A 59 -13.16 15.65 1.06
C ARG A 59 -14.21 16.61 0.48
N LYS A 60 -14.04 17.94 0.58
CA LYS A 60 -14.95 18.97 0.01
C LYS A 60 -16.43 18.64 0.17
N GLU A 61 -16.85 18.38 1.42
CA GLU A 61 -18.25 18.09 1.80
C GLU A 61 -18.81 16.74 1.35
N LEU A 62 -18.03 15.91 0.64
CA LEU A 62 -18.44 14.54 0.31
C LEU A 62 -18.65 13.73 1.59
N ARG A 63 -19.78 13.00 1.65
CA ARG A 63 -20.16 12.22 2.82
C ARG A 63 -19.25 11.00 2.98
N SER A 64 -18.91 10.39 1.86
CA SER A 64 -18.03 9.23 1.74
C SER A 64 -16.81 9.63 0.91
N TYR A 65 -15.64 9.06 1.23
CA TYR A 65 -14.41 9.40 0.51
C TYR A 65 -13.42 8.23 0.54
N PHE A 66 -13.22 7.57 -0.60
CA PHE A 66 -12.35 6.40 -0.71
C PHE A 66 -10.91 6.75 -1.08
N ASN A 67 -9.99 5.86 -0.71
CA ASN A 67 -8.61 5.89 -1.15
C ASN A 67 -8.48 5.27 -2.55
N SER A 68 -7.88 6.00 -3.49
CA SER A 68 -7.82 5.59 -4.91
C SER A 68 -6.64 4.68 -5.27
N GLY A 69 -5.83 4.27 -4.28
CA GLY A 69 -4.69 3.37 -4.52
C GLY A 69 -5.06 1.91 -4.73
N VAL A 70 -6.27 1.52 -4.34
CA VAL A 70 -6.82 0.19 -4.59
C VAL A 70 -8.27 0.34 -5.03
N LEU A 71 -8.57 -0.04 -6.27
CA LEU A 71 -9.92 0.00 -6.82
C LEU A 71 -10.22 -1.29 -7.57
N PHE A 72 -11.37 -1.90 -7.27
CA PHE A 72 -11.95 -2.96 -8.11
C PHE A 72 -13.15 -2.36 -8.83
N PHE A 73 -13.19 -2.42 -10.16
CA PHE A 73 -14.28 -1.81 -10.91
C PHE A 73 -14.53 -2.51 -12.24
N ARG A 74 -15.70 -2.25 -12.82
CA ARG A 74 -16.06 -2.66 -14.17
C ARG A 74 -15.59 -1.60 -15.17
N PRO A 75 -14.72 -1.92 -16.14
CA PRO A 75 -14.34 -0.95 -17.16
C PRO A 75 -15.57 -0.58 -18.01
N ASN A 76 -15.65 0.69 -18.38
CA ASN A 76 -16.74 1.26 -19.16
C ASN A 76 -16.21 2.47 -19.94
N SER A 77 -16.27 2.40 -21.27
CA SER A 77 -15.76 3.45 -22.17
C SER A 77 -16.51 4.78 -22.03
N THR A 78 -17.80 4.73 -21.65
CA THR A 78 -18.57 5.93 -21.33
C THR A 78 -18.03 6.58 -20.06
N HIS A 79 -17.83 5.81 -18.98
CA HIS A 79 -17.20 6.33 -17.76
C HIS A 79 -15.80 6.90 -18.05
N PHE A 80 -15.00 6.23 -18.88
CA PHE A 80 -13.70 6.75 -19.31
C PHE A 80 -13.82 8.12 -19.98
N THR A 81 -14.71 8.25 -20.96
CA THR A 81 -14.91 9.51 -21.70
C THR A 81 -15.35 10.63 -20.76
N GLU A 82 -16.28 10.36 -19.85
CA GLU A 82 -16.77 11.32 -18.87
C GLU A 82 -15.69 11.71 -17.85
N LEU A 83 -14.90 10.75 -17.36
CA LEU A 83 -13.75 11.01 -16.48
C LEU A 83 -12.69 11.89 -17.14
N VAL A 84 -12.37 11.61 -18.42
CA VAL A 84 -11.44 12.45 -19.20
C VAL A 84 -12.00 13.86 -19.37
N HIS A 85 -13.30 14.00 -19.69
CA HIS A 85 -13.94 15.31 -19.80
C HIS A 85 -13.92 16.07 -18.48
N LEU A 86 -14.29 15.41 -17.38
CA LEU A 86 -14.29 15.99 -16.03
C LEU A 86 -12.88 16.40 -15.59
N SER A 87 -11.87 15.64 -16.02
CA SER A 87 -10.47 15.93 -15.72
C SER A 87 -9.94 17.20 -16.38
N ALA A 88 -10.63 17.75 -17.40
CA ALA A 88 -10.27 19.06 -17.96
C ALA A 88 -10.51 20.21 -16.96
N ASN A 89 -11.30 19.98 -15.91
CA ASN A 89 -11.54 20.96 -14.86
C ASN A 89 -10.29 21.14 -13.98
N LYS A 90 -9.61 22.28 -14.14
CA LYS A 90 -8.35 22.57 -13.46
C LYS A 90 -8.46 22.61 -11.93
N SER A 91 -9.65 22.86 -11.37
CA SER A 91 -9.87 22.95 -9.92
C SER A 91 -9.59 21.65 -9.14
N PHE A 92 -9.48 20.51 -9.82
CA PHE A 92 -9.06 19.25 -9.19
C PHE A 92 -7.54 19.15 -9.01
N TYR A 93 -6.75 19.84 -9.83
CA TYR A 93 -5.28 19.78 -9.76
C TYR A 93 -4.70 20.67 -8.67
N ASP A 94 -5.45 21.69 -8.25
CA ASP A 94 -5.06 22.57 -7.14
C ASP A 94 -5.26 21.92 -5.76
N LEU A 95 -5.77 20.69 -5.73
CA LEU A 95 -6.02 19.94 -4.51
C LEU A 95 -4.96 18.87 -4.27
N LYS A 96 -4.72 18.60 -2.99
CA LYS A 96 -3.99 17.41 -2.56
C LYS A 96 -4.74 16.17 -3.04
N TYR A 97 -4.07 15.30 -3.82
CA TYR A 97 -4.61 14.06 -4.42
C TYR A 97 -5.59 14.27 -5.60
N PRO A 98 -5.15 14.85 -6.73
CA PRO A 98 -6.04 15.25 -7.82
C PRO A 98 -6.85 14.09 -8.42
N GLN A 99 -6.21 12.94 -8.65
CA GLN A 99 -6.87 11.74 -9.17
C GLN A 99 -7.92 11.20 -8.19
N GLN A 100 -7.59 11.11 -6.89
CA GLN A 100 -8.53 10.64 -5.86
C GLN A 100 -9.74 11.55 -5.75
N ASN A 101 -9.53 12.87 -5.79
CA ASN A 101 -10.62 13.86 -5.74
C ASN A 101 -11.54 13.76 -6.95
N LEU A 102 -10.97 13.62 -8.15
CA LEU A 102 -11.73 13.43 -9.38
C LEU A 102 -12.62 12.20 -9.30
N LEU A 103 -12.05 11.06 -8.89
CA LEU A 103 -12.76 9.79 -8.78
C LEU A 103 -13.84 9.83 -7.69
N ASN A 104 -13.54 10.40 -6.52
CA ASN A 104 -14.53 10.55 -5.44
C ASN A 104 -15.68 11.47 -5.83
N LYS A 105 -15.42 12.52 -6.61
CA LYS A 105 -16.49 13.39 -7.14
C LYS A 105 -17.35 12.65 -8.16
N TYR A 106 -16.74 11.90 -9.08
CA TYR A 106 -17.46 11.19 -10.13
C TYR A 106 -18.29 10.01 -9.58
N PHE A 107 -17.71 9.23 -8.67
CA PHE A 107 -18.34 8.03 -8.11
C PHE A 107 -18.99 8.22 -6.73
N HIS A 108 -19.22 9.44 -6.25
CA HIS A 108 -19.64 9.74 -4.87
C HIS A 108 -20.70 8.78 -4.28
N ASP A 109 -21.75 8.46 -5.05
CA ASP A 109 -22.86 7.58 -4.65
C ASP A 109 -22.85 6.22 -5.37
N HIS A 110 -21.77 5.90 -6.09
CA HIS A 110 -21.67 4.76 -7.00
C HIS A 110 -20.47 3.86 -6.68
N TRP A 111 -20.16 3.70 -5.39
CA TRP A 111 -19.15 2.77 -4.89
C TRP A 111 -19.61 2.08 -3.62
N ILE A 112 -19.07 0.89 -3.36
CA ILE A 112 -19.32 0.14 -2.13
C ILE A 112 -18.01 0.01 -1.35
N SER A 113 -18.10 0.24 -0.04
CA SER A 113 -16.95 0.20 0.85
C SER A 113 -16.52 -1.22 1.17
N LEU A 114 -15.22 -1.50 0.98
CA LEU A 114 -14.54 -2.71 1.39
C LEU A 114 -13.96 -2.57 2.81
N PRO A 115 -13.80 -3.70 3.51
CA PRO A 115 -13.04 -3.74 4.75
C PRO A 115 -11.62 -3.13 4.62
N PRO A 116 -11.11 -2.42 5.65
CA PRO A 116 -9.77 -1.81 5.64
C PRO A 116 -8.61 -2.74 5.28
N ILE A 117 -8.76 -4.05 5.49
CA ILE A 117 -7.76 -5.07 5.14
C ILE A 117 -7.45 -5.12 3.63
N PHE A 118 -8.34 -4.63 2.76
CA PHE A 118 -8.13 -4.60 1.30
C PHE A 118 -7.40 -3.35 0.81
N ASN A 119 -7.04 -2.40 1.69
CA ASN A 119 -6.19 -1.25 1.36
C ASN A 119 -5.63 -0.66 2.67
N MET A 120 -4.81 -1.44 3.38
CA MET A 120 -4.29 -1.01 4.68
C MET A 120 -3.25 0.11 4.50
N LEU A 121 -3.58 1.32 4.96
CA LEU A 121 -2.67 2.46 4.91
C LEU A 121 -1.55 2.33 5.95
N ASP A 122 -0.35 1.93 5.50
CA ASP A 122 0.79 1.61 6.38
C ASP A 122 1.18 2.76 7.31
N HIS A 123 1.23 3.97 6.77
CA HIS A 123 1.62 5.17 7.52
C HIS A 123 0.69 5.52 8.69
N LEU A 124 -0.54 5.00 8.70
CA LEU A 124 -1.55 5.20 9.75
C LEU A 124 -1.70 3.99 10.69
N ASN A 125 -1.03 2.88 10.40
CA ASN A 125 -1.02 1.71 11.26
C ASN A 125 -0.48 2.07 12.65
N GLY A 126 -1.20 1.66 13.70
CA GLY A 126 -0.91 2.03 15.09
C GLY A 126 -1.17 3.50 15.46
N LYS A 127 -1.59 4.35 14.51
CA LYS A 127 -1.86 5.78 14.73
C LYS A 127 -3.34 6.15 14.59
N HIS A 128 -4.14 5.26 14.01
CA HIS A 128 -5.55 5.49 13.74
C HIS A 128 -6.36 4.23 14.05
N HIS A 129 -7.53 4.40 14.66
CA HIS A 129 -8.34 3.30 15.18
C HIS A 129 -8.77 2.29 14.10
N VAL A 130 -9.14 2.76 12.90
CA VAL A 130 -9.50 1.89 11.75
C VAL A 130 -8.31 1.06 11.27
N TRP A 131 -7.11 1.65 11.30
CA TRP A 131 -5.90 1.06 10.71
C TRP A 131 -5.08 0.26 11.72
N ASN A 132 -5.44 0.32 13.01
CA ASN A 132 -4.68 -0.31 14.08
C ASN A 132 -4.81 -1.85 14.03
N ASN A 133 -3.68 -2.54 14.22
CA ASN A 133 -3.58 -4.01 14.29
C ASN A 133 -4.09 -4.76 13.05
N GLN A 134 -4.20 -4.10 11.89
CA GLN A 134 -4.70 -4.75 10.67
C GLN A 134 -3.66 -5.64 9.99
N THR A 135 -2.36 -5.42 10.23
CA THR A 135 -1.28 -5.98 9.41
C THR A 135 -1.30 -7.49 9.25
N ASN A 136 -1.57 -8.24 10.34
CA ASN A 136 -1.60 -9.70 10.28
C ASN A 136 -2.78 -10.25 9.46
N ASN A 137 -3.83 -9.45 9.27
CA ASN A 137 -5.04 -9.83 8.55
C ASN A 137 -5.18 -9.09 7.21
N SER A 138 -4.27 -8.18 6.88
CA SER A 138 -4.30 -7.44 5.62
C SER A 138 -4.25 -8.37 4.42
N ARG A 139 -4.95 -8.00 3.35
CA ARG A 139 -4.83 -8.60 2.02
C ARG A 139 -4.00 -7.72 1.10
N ILE A 140 -4.07 -6.40 1.30
CA ILE A 140 -3.27 -5.42 0.57
C ILE A 140 -2.72 -4.40 1.56
N ILE A 141 -1.42 -4.17 1.51
CA ILE A 141 -0.70 -3.13 2.27
C ILE A 141 -0.35 -1.99 1.30
N HIS A 142 -0.69 -0.76 1.66
CA HIS A 142 -0.47 0.41 0.82
C HIS A 142 0.46 1.42 1.53
N PHE A 143 1.64 1.63 0.95
CA PHE A 143 2.68 2.53 1.44
C PHE A 143 2.43 3.99 0.98
N ALA A 144 1.19 4.47 1.14
CA ALA A 144 0.71 5.79 0.68
C ALA A 144 1.39 7.01 1.36
N GLY A 145 2.23 6.77 2.37
CA GLY A 145 2.96 7.81 3.09
C GLY A 145 4.09 8.42 2.26
N SER A 146 4.77 9.41 2.84
CA SER A 146 5.97 10.03 2.23
C SER A 146 7.18 9.09 2.19
N HIS A 147 7.19 8.08 3.07
CA HIS A 147 8.23 7.05 3.13
C HIS A 147 7.80 5.87 2.26
N LYS A 148 8.67 5.48 1.33
CA LYS A 148 8.44 4.32 0.45
C LYS A 148 9.32 3.15 0.87
N PRO A 149 8.86 1.90 0.66
CA PRO A 149 9.58 0.72 1.14
C PRO A 149 10.94 0.51 0.43
N TRP A 150 11.12 1.08 -0.77
CA TRP A 150 12.38 1.08 -1.51
C TRP A 150 13.37 2.18 -1.07
N ASP A 151 12.98 3.10 -0.18
CA ASP A 151 13.89 4.13 0.31
C ASP A 151 14.98 3.47 1.17
N MET A 152 16.19 3.38 0.59
CA MET A 152 17.35 2.71 1.20
C MET A 152 17.96 3.49 2.39
N LEU A 153 17.52 4.73 2.61
CA LEU A 153 18.12 5.67 3.56
C LEU A 153 17.52 5.59 4.98
N HIS A 154 16.43 4.86 5.17
CA HIS A 154 15.79 4.78 6.48
C HIS A 154 16.13 3.44 7.15
N ARG A 155 16.91 3.53 8.24
CA ARG A 155 17.04 2.43 9.21
C ARG A 155 15.64 2.08 9.71
N LEU A 156 15.27 0.81 9.65
CA LEU A 156 14.07 0.28 10.31
C LEU A 156 14.05 0.79 11.75
N LYS A 157 12.99 1.51 12.14
CA LYS A 157 12.80 1.86 13.55
C LYS A 157 12.48 0.56 14.29
N PRO A 158 13.06 0.31 15.49
CA PRO A 158 12.90 -0.95 16.22
C PRO A 158 11.44 -1.39 16.48
N ASN A 159 10.47 -0.48 16.37
CA ASN A 159 9.07 -0.69 16.73
C ASN A 159 8.08 -0.42 15.57
N GLN A 160 8.55 -0.25 14.33
CA GLN A 160 7.64 -0.23 13.19
C GLN A 160 7.25 -1.66 12.84
N VAL A 161 5.95 -1.89 12.65
CA VAL A 161 5.43 -3.12 12.07
C VAL A 161 6.20 -3.40 10.78
N ASP A 162 6.61 -4.65 10.61
CA ASP A 162 7.68 -5.04 9.70
C ASP A 162 7.24 -5.15 8.23
N THR A 163 6.29 -4.32 7.81
CA THR A 163 5.76 -4.24 6.44
C THR A 163 6.85 -3.86 5.44
N ASP A 164 7.77 -2.98 5.83
CA ASP A 164 8.98 -2.67 5.07
C ASP A 164 9.88 -3.90 4.87
N ARG A 165 10.04 -4.75 5.89
CA ARG A 165 10.84 -5.98 5.75
C ARG A 165 10.13 -7.01 4.89
N MET A 166 8.82 -7.13 5.00
CA MET A 166 8.03 -7.96 4.07
C MET A 166 8.29 -7.52 2.63
N TRP A 167 8.13 -6.22 2.33
CA TRP A 167 8.38 -5.70 0.99
C TRP A 167 9.82 -5.99 0.53
N ARG A 168 10.82 -5.73 1.39
CA ARG A 168 12.23 -5.98 1.07
C ARG A 168 12.53 -7.47 0.86
N GLN A 169 11.87 -8.36 1.59
CA GLN A 169 12.02 -9.80 1.39
C GLN A 169 11.47 -10.23 0.03
N TYR A 170 10.24 -9.85 -0.30
CA TYR A 170 9.62 -10.21 -1.58
C TYR A 170 10.36 -9.56 -2.76
N PHE A 171 10.61 -8.25 -2.69
CA PHE A 171 11.33 -7.55 -3.75
C PHE A 171 12.77 -8.02 -3.89
N GLY A 172 13.46 -8.26 -2.77
CA GLY A 172 14.83 -8.80 -2.77
C GLY A 172 14.91 -10.18 -3.40
N ALA A 173 13.93 -11.06 -3.11
CA ALA A 173 13.83 -12.37 -3.74
C ALA A 173 13.57 -12.26 -5.25
N LEU A 174 12.64 -11.40 -5.68
CA LEU A 174 12.36 -11.13 -7.09
C LEU A 174 13.62 -10.70 -7.84
N VAL A 175 14.33 -9.70 -7.30
CA VAL A 175 15.56 -9.16 -7.89
C VAL A 175 16.63 -10.24 -8.00
N THR A 176 16.84 -11.01 -6.93
CA THR A 176 17.87 -12.05 -6.87
C THR A 176 17.60 -13.18 -7.87
N GLU A 177 16.37 -13.67 -7.91
CA GLU A 177 15.97 -14.82 -8.75
C GLU A 177 15.97 -14.49 -10.24
N ASN A 178 15.68 -13.24 -10.59
CA ASN A 178 15.76 -12.79 -11.97
C ASN A 178 17.17 -12.31 -12.37
N GLY A 179 18.17 -12.47 -11.48
CA GLY A 179 19.55 -12.03 -11.73
C GLY A 179 19.69 -10.52 -11.93
N TRP A 180 18.73 -9.73 -11.42
CA TRP A 180 18.75 -8.28 -11.53
C TRP A 180 19.72 -7.68 -10.52
N ARG A 181 20.32 -6.56 -10.88
CA ARG A 181 21.28 -5.80 -10.07
C ARG A 181 20.67 -4.47 -9.67
N LYS A 182 21.11 -3.92 -8.53
CA LYS A 182 20.68 -2.59 -8.09
C LYS A 182 20.86 -1.52 -9.18
N ASP A 183 21.99 -1.60 -9.89
CA ASP A 183 22.33 -0.65 -10.95
C ASP A 183 21.38 -0.71 -12.15
N ASP A 184 20.65 -1.81 -12.34
CA ASP A 184 19.62 -1.93 -13.38
C ASP A 184 18.46 -0.93 -13.17
N PHE A 185 18.25 -0.47 -11.93
CA PHE A 185 17.19 0.45 -11.55
C PHE A 185 17.67 1.90 -11.41
N LEU A 186 18.98 2.15 -11.56
CA LEU A 186 19.61 3.47 -11.42
C LEU A 186 19.86 4.15 -12.76
N VAL A 187 19.58 3.49 -13.89
CA VAL A 187 19.75 4.06 -15.23
C VAL A 187 18.81 5.27 -15.38
N PRO A 188 19.30 6.44 -15.81
CA PRO A 188 18.43 7.58 -16.09
C PRO A 188 17.40 7.19 -17.14
N LEU A 189 16.12 7.29 -16.79
CA LEU A 189 14.95 7.01 -17.66
C LEU A 189 15.04 7.65 -19.05
N ALA A 190 15.86 8.70 -19.19
CA ALA A 190 16.10 9.42 -20.44
C ALA A 190 17.04 8.72 -21.44
N SER A 191 17.81 7.71 -21.03
CA SER A 191 18.89 7.15 -21.85
C SER A 191 18.53 5.84 -22.56
N GLN A 192 17.71 4.98 -21.94
CA GLN A 192 17.15 3.77 -22.54
C GLN A 192 15.82 3.38 -21.86
N PRO A 193 14.86 2.78 -22.57
CA PRO A 193 13.64 2.26 -21.93
C PRO A 193 14.01 1.17 -20.92
N PHE A 194 13.44 1.22 -19.72
CA PHE A 194 13.59 0.14 -18.73
C PHE A 194 13.01 -1.17 -19.28
N ARG A 195 13.81 -2.24 -19.33
CA ARG A 195 13.43 -3.52 -19.98
C ARG A 195 13.35 -4.73 -19.05
N LYS A 196 13.38 -4.54 -17.72
CA LYS A 196 13.21 -5.68 -16.81
C LYS A 196 11.74 -6.09 -16.80
N LYS A 197 11.49 -7.36 -17.10
CA LYS A 197 10.17 -7.98 -17.15
C LYS A 197 10.26 -9.32 -16.47
N PHE A 198 9.20 -9.69 -15.76
CA PHE A 198 8.99 -11.04 -15.25
C PHE A 198 7.56 -11.45 -15.60
N ARG A 199 7.28 -12.75 -15.65
CA ARG A 199 5.91 -13.24 -15.73
C ARG A 199 5.44 -13.67 -14.35
N TYR A 200 4.23 -13.27 -13.98
CA TYR A 200 3.70 -13.58 -12.65
C TYR A 200 3.53 -15.10 -12.42
N ASP A 201 3.17 -15.86 -13.46
CA ASP A 201 2.98 -17.32 -13.40
C ASP A 201 4.29 -18.07 -13.15
N GLN A 202 5.43 -17.45 -13.45
CA GLN A 202 6.76 -17.96 -13.16
C GLN A 202 7.28 -17.55 -11.78
N TRP A 203 6.57 -16.65 -11.10
CA TRP A 203 6.95 -16.09 -9.80
C TRP A 203 5.79 -16.15 -8.81
N ILE A 204 5.13 -17.30 -8.74
CA ILE A 204 4.19 -17.62 -7.66
C ILE A 204 4.99 -18.23 -6.51
N ARG A 205 5.19 -17.44 -5.44
CA ARG A 205 5.94 -17.87 -4.25
C ARG A 205 4.98 -18.40 -3.19
N THR A 206 4.96 -19.71 -3.01
CA THR A 206 4.26 -20.39 -1.89
C THR A 206 5.23 -20.82 -0.77
N ASP A 207 6.53 -20.77 -1.05
CA ASP A 207 7.65 -21.14 -0.18
C ASP A 207 8.12 -19.99 0.72
N LEU A 208 7.90 -18.74 0.31
CA LEU A 208 8.10 -17.59 1.19
C LEU A 208 7.02 -17.60 2.25
N GLN A 209 7.37 -18.12 3.43
CA GLN A 209 6.56 -17.88 4.61
C GLN A 209 6.47 -16.36 4.81
N PRO A 210 5.27 -15.78 4.97
CA PRO A 210 5.14 -14.40 5.38
C PRO A 210 6.05 -14.19 6.59
N VAL A 211 6.84 -13.12 6.63
CA VAL A 211 7.55 -12.75 7.86
C VAL A 211 6.52 -12.85 8.97
N GLN A 212 6.68 -13.78 9.91
CA GLN A 212 5.86 -13.79 11.11
C GLN A 212 6.12 -12.43 11.73
N LEU A 213 5.13 -11.55 11.62
CA LEU A 213 5.17 -10.22 12.18
C LEU A 213 5.26 -10.43 13.68
N SER A 214 6.49 -10.53 14.18
CA SER A 214 6.75 -10.59 15.60
C SER A 214 6.08 -9.35 16.15
N ARG A 215 5.02 -9.53 16.96
CA ARG A 215 4.61 -8.46 17.87
C ARG A 215 5.92 -7.98 18.50
N PRO A 216 6.23 -6.68 18.51
CA PRO A 216 7.34 -6.24 19.34
C PRO A 216 7.05 -6.82 20.73
N GLU A 217 7.93 -7.71 21.20
CA GLU A 217 7.95 -8.11 22.61
C GLU A 217 7.75 -6.83 23.40
N PRO A 218 6.81 -6.79 24.37
CA PRO A 218 6.61 -5.58 25.15
C PRO A 218 7.98 -5.18 25.69
N VAL A 219 8.51 -4.07 25.17
CA VAL A 219 9.79 -3.54 25.62
C VAL A 219 9.60 -3.28 27.09
N ARG A 220 10.14 -4.16 27.93
CA ARG A 220 10.18 -3.92 29.37
C ARG A 220 10.90 -2.58 29.52
N PRO A 221 10.28 -1.59 30.18
CA PRO A 221 10.95 -0.32 30.36
C PRO A 221 12.30 -0.57 31.04
N LEU A 222 13.39 -0.06 30.45
CA LEU A 222 14.77 -0.17 30.96
C LEU A 222 15.00 0.63 32.27
N TRP A 223 13.95 0.86 33.07
CA TRP A 223 14.02 1.56 34.35
C TRP A 223 13.80 0.64 35.56
N ASN A 224 13.49 -0.65 35.35
CA ASN A 224 13.37 -1.62 36.44
C ASN A 224 14.64 -2.48 36.59
N ILE A 225 15.80 -1.83 36.66
CA ILE A 225 16.96 -2.42 37.34
C ILE A 225 16.82 -2.05 38.81
N ARG A 226 16.35 -3.00 39.63
CA ARG A 226 16.47 -2.88 41.09
C ARG A 226 17.97 -2.85 41.44
N PRO A 227 18.43 -1.92 42.29
CA PRO A 227 19.82 -1.93 42.73
C PRO A 227 19.97 -3.10 43.71
N ASN A 228 20.56 -4.20 43.26
CA ASN A 228 20.93 -5.28 44.16
C ASN A 228 22.44 -5.51 44.15
N ARG A 229 23.02 -4.99 45.24
CA ARG A 229 24.14 -5.51 46.02
C ARG A 229 25.52 -5.53 45.36
N ILE A 230 26.31 -4.59 45.85
CA ILE A 230 27.77 -4.60 46.01
C ILE A 230 28.27 -6.05 46.20
N GLY A 231 28.85 -6.60 45.14
CA GLY A 231 29.71 -7.77 45.18
C GLY A 231 31.16 -7.32 45.36
N ARG A 232 31.83 -7.85 46.40
CA ARG A 232 33.20 -7.54 46.78
C ARG A 232 34.20 -7.76 45.63
N ILE A 233 35.12 -6.80 45.47
CA ILE A 233 36.34 -6.93 44.66
C ILE A 233 37.30 -7.90 45.38
N PRO A 234 37.87 -8.92 44.72
CA PRO A 234 39.00 -9.65 45.29
C PRO A 234 40.28 -8.81 45.11
N ALA A 235 40.95 -8.50 46.21
CA ALA A 235 42.29 -7.90 46.18
C ALA A 235 43.30 -8.89 45.58
N ARG A 236 44.07 -8.43 44.58
CA ARG A 236 45.27 -9.10 44.11
C ARG A 236 46.32 -9.08 45.22
N LYS A 237 46.87 -10.24 45.56
CA LYS A 237 48.18 -10.35 46.22
C LYS A 237 49.26 -9.95 45.22
N HIS A 238 50.26 -9.19 45.65
CA HIS A 238 51.66 -9.62 45.70
C HIS A 238 52.59 -8.46 46.11
N LEU A 239 53.40 -8.76 47.14
CA LEU A 239 54.68 -8.19 47.57
C LEU A 239 54.67 -6.80 48.19
#